data_AF-A0A239GUN6-F1
#
_entry.id   AF-A0A239GUN6-F1
#
_cell.length_a   1.000
_cell.length_b   1.000
_cell.length_c   1.000
_cell.angle_alpha   90.00
_cell.angle_beta   90.00
_cell.angle_gamma   90.00
#
_symmetry.space_group_name_H-M   'P 1'
#
loop_
_entity.id
_entity.type
_entity.pdbx_description
1 polymer ?
#
loop_
_entity_poly.entity_id
_entity_poly.type
_entity_poly.pdbx_seq_one_letter_code
_entity_poly.pdbx_strand_id
1 'polypeptide(L)'
;MDLQRVCHGLTPAWFDYLRDWDRTLRGGNYPETTRYNYLLAVAQLGRYLIENADELEAGDAAQDPTEVERGHVEEFQAWMVTTRSASTALNKHKGLQQFFKWLVEEEDLERSPLDRVKQPKTAQTLIPILGDAETAKILATCKDKGFLSLRDEAIIRVFYNTGVRLSEVAGL
;
A
#
# COMPACT_ATOMS: atom_id res chain seq x y z
N MET A 1 -2.25 13.15 8.05
CA MET A 1 -2.18 12.80 6.61
C MET A 1 -2.73 13.93 5.76
N ASP A 2 -2.00 14.30 4.71
CA ASP A 2 -2.42 15.32 3.74
C ASP A 2 -3.20 14.65 2.57
N LEU A 3 -4.52 14.80 2.59
CA LEU A 3 -5.41 14.23 1.58
C LEU A 3 -5.24 14.86 0.19
N GLN A 4 -4.97 16.17 0.13
CA GLN A 4 -4.78 16.87 -1.14
C GLN A 4 -3.56 16.33 -1.86
N ARG A 5 -2.49 16.04 -1.12
CA ARG A 5 -1.29 15.42 -1.68
C ARG A 5 -1.54 14.00 -2.19
N VAL A 6 -2.31 13.18 -1.48
CA VAL A 6 -2.61 11.80 -1.90
C VAL A 6 -3.49 11.77 -3.15
N CYS A 7 -4.46 12.68 -3.23
CA CYS A 7 -5.47 12.73 -4.30
C CYS A 7 -5.07 13.66 -5.45
N HIS A 8 -3.84 14.17 -5.47
CA HIS A 8 -3.37 15.06 -6.52
C HIS A 8 -3.46 14.38 -7.90
N GLY A 9 -4.01 15.10 -8.87
CA GLY A 9 -4.22 14.60 -10.24
C GLY A 9 -5.48 13.77 -10.44
N LEU A 10 -6.34 13.65 -9.41
CA LEU A 10 -7.66 13.03 -9.55
C LEU A 10 -8.73 14.07 -9.91
N THR A 11 -9.85 13.59 -10.46
CA THR A 11 -11.03 14.40 -10.71
C THR A 11 -11.76 14.76 -9.40
N PRO A 12 -12.65 15.75 -9.41
CA PRO A 12 -13.44 16.11 -8.23
C PRO A 12 -14.24 14.95 -7.64
N ALA A 13 -14.87 14.11 -8.47
CA ALA A 13 -15.65 12.97 -7.99
C ALA A 13 -14.77 11.95 -7.24
N TRP A 14 -13.64 11.55 -7.83
CA TRP A 14 -12.65 10.69 -7.16
C TRP A 14 -12.17 11.29 -5.82
N PHE A 15 -11.92 12.60 -5.77
CA PHE A 15 -11.53 13.29 -4.54
C PHE A 15 -12.62 13.23 -3.46
N ASP A 16 -13.88 13.50 -3.84
CA ASP A 16 -15.00 13.52 -2.89
C ASP A 16 -15.25 12.15 -2.28
N TYR A 17 -15.24 11.08 -3.08
CA TYR A 17 -15.33 9.71 -2.56
C TYR A 17 -14.16 9.35 -1.63
N LEU A 18 -12.93 9.72 -1.98
CA LEU A 18 -11.76 9.45 -1.11
C LEU A 18 -11.81 10.23 0.20
N ARG A 19 -12.31 11.47 0.17
CA ARG A 19 -12.52 12.31 1.35
C ARG A 19 -13.57 11.69 2.28
N ASP A 20 -14.68 11.24 1.71
CA ASP A 20 -15.79 10.69 2.47
C ASP A 20 -15.45 9.30 3.02
N TRP A 21 -14.73 8.49 2.26
CA TRP A 21 -14.19 7.23 2.75
C TRP A 21 -13.16 7.43 3.87
N ASP A 22 -12.26 8.41 3.76
CA ASP A 22 -11.32 8.74 4.84
C ASP A 22 -12.05 9.19 6.12
N ARG A 23 -13.17 9.90 5.99
CA ARG A 23 -14.04 10.24 7.13
C ARG A 23 -14.60 8.97 7.78
N THR A 24 -15.10 8.01 7.00
CA THR A 24 -15.60 6.72 7.51
C THR A 24 -14.49 5.92 8.21
N LEU A 25 -13.31 5.83 7.61
CA LEU A 25 -12.15 5.16 8.22
C LEU A 25 -11.68 5.84 9.51
N ARG A 26 -11.77 7.18 9.62
CA ARG A 26 -11.53 7.88 10.88
C ARG A 26 -12.57 7.55 11.94
N GLY A 27 -13.85 7.53 11.56
CA GLY A 27 -14.94 7.14 12.45
C GLY A 27 -14.76 5.72 13.00
N GLY A 28 -14.21 4.81 12.19
CA GLY A 28 -13.85 3.44 12.58
C GLY A 28 -12.54 3.29 13.36
N ASN A 29 -11.88 4.38 13.75
CA ASN A 29 -10.61 4.38 14.49
C ASN A 29 -9.45 3.64 13.78
N TYR A 30 -9.40 3.69 12.44
CA TYR A 30 -8.29 3.10 11.68
C TYR A 30 -7.01 3.94 11.81
N PRO A 31 -5.83 3.32 12.03
CA PRO A 31 -4.56 4.04 12.10
C PRO A 31 -4.26 4.83 10.82
N GLU A 32 -3.59 5.98 10.97
CA GLU A 32 -3.23 6.84 9.83
C GLU A 32 -2.45 6.10 8.74
N THR A 33 -1.56 5.18 9.11
CA THR A 33 -0.80 4.36 8.16
C THR A 33 -1.70 3.44 7.33
N THR A 34 -2.76 2.89 7.93
CA THR A 34 -3.72 2.04 7.23
C THR A 34 -4.57 2.87 6.27
N ARG A 35 -5.10 4.00 6.75
CA ARG A 35 -5.85 4.95 5.93
C ARG A 35 -5.03 5.43 4.73
N TYR A 36 -3.79 5.82 4.95
CA TYR A 36 -2.87 6.24 3.89
C TYR A 36 -2.68 5.15 2.83
N ASN A 37 -2.41 3.91 3.22
CA ASN A 37 -2.18 2.83 2.26
C ASN A 37 -3.43 2.50 1.43
N TYR A 38 -4.61 2.56 2.05
CA TYR A 38 -5.90 2.36 1.40
C TYR A 38 -6.19 3.45 0.39
N LEU A 39 -6.16 4.72 0.80
CA LEU A 39 -6.42 5.86 -0.08
C LEU A 39 -5.39 5.92 -1.22
N LEU A 40 -4.12 5.64 -0.93
CA LEU A 40 -3.08 5.60 -1.95
C LEU A 40 -3.34 4.50 -3.00
N ALA A 41 -3.93 3.36 -2.61
CA ALA A 41 -4.27 2.31 -3.58
C ALA A 41 -5.33 2.80 -4.58
N VAL A 42 -6.38 3.42 -4.07
CA VAL A 42 -7.51 3.93 -4.85
C VAL A 42 -7.08 5.13 -5.70
N ALA A 43 -6.30 6.06 -5.14
CA ALA A 43 -5.76 7.19 -5.88
C ALA A 43 -4.77 6.79 -6.99
N GLN A 44 -4.10 5.64 -6.87
CA GLN A 44 -3.27 5.10 -7.95
C GLN A 44 -4.10 4.49 -9.07
N LEU A 45 -5.20 3.80 -8.74
CA LEU A 45 -6.15 3.32 -9.73
C LEU A 45 -6.78 4.49 -10.50
N GLY A 46 -7.32 5.49 -9.81
CA GLY A 46 -7.95 6.65 -10.47
C GLY A 46 -6.99 7.37 -11.43
N ARG A 47 -5.74 7.62 -11.01
CA ARG A 47 -4.72 8.21 -11.90
C ARG A 47 -4.39 7.32 -13.09
N TYR A 48 -4.27 6.01 -12.88
CA TYR A 48 -4.04 5.07 -13.97
C TYR A 48 -5.18 5.12 -15.01
N LEU A 49 -6.44 5.18 -14.56
CA LEU A 49 -7.58 5.27 -15.48
C LEU A 49 -7.61 6.60 -16.22
N ILE A 50 -7.28 7.71 -15.55
CA ILE A 50 -7.16 9.04 -16.18
C ILE A 50 -6.06 9.05 -17.25
N GLU A 51 -4.88 8.50 -16.94
CA GLU A 51 -3.74 8.48 -17.85
C GLU A 51 -3.97 7.57 -19.07
N ASN A 52 -4.83 6.56 -18.95
CA ASN A 52 -5.06 5.55 -19.99
C ASN A 52 -6.53 5.52 -20.47
N ALA A 53 -7.27 6.63 -20.29
CA ALA A 53 -8.71 6.69 -20.54
C ALA A 53 -9.08 6.33 -21.99
N ASP A 54 -8.31 6.81 -22.96
CA ASP A 54 -8.55 6.56 -24.38
C ASP A 54 -8.23 5.10 -24.77
N GLU A 55 -7.13 4.54 -24.26
CA GLU A 55 -6.69 3.17 -24.60
C GLU A 55 -7.60 2.11 -23.97
N LEU A 56 -8.08 2.37 -22.76
CA LEU A 56 -8.94 1.43 -22.02
C LEU A 56 -10.44 1.66 -22.26
N GLU A 57 -10.80 2.65 -23.10
CA GLU A 57 -12.19 3.13 -23.24
C GLU A 57 -12.83 3.47 -21.87
N ALA A 58 -12.00 3.90 -20.91
CA ALA A 58 -12.34 4.08 -19.50
C ALA A 58 -12.71 5.53 -19.16
N GLY A 59 -13.27 6.29 -20.11
CA GLY A 59 -13.56 7.72 -19.95
C GLY A 59 -14.44 8.02 -18.74
N ASP A 60 -15.50 7.23 -18.56
CA ASP A 60 -16.43 7.37 -17.43
C ASP A 60 -15.74 6.97 -16.10
N ALA A 61 -15.03 5.84 -16.08
CA ALA A 61 -14.27 5.38 -14.91
C ALA A 61 -13.11 6.30 -14.52
N ALA A 62 -12.54 7.03 -15.47
CA ALA A 62 -11.55 8.08 -15.23
C ALA A 62 -12.17 9.30 -14.54
N GLN A 63 -13.45 9.57 -14.78
CA GLN A 63 -14.17 10.66 -14.11
C GLN A 63 -14.74 10.24 -12.77
N ASP A 64 -15.32 9.05 -12.65
CA ASP A 64 -16.08 8.60 -11.50
C ASP A 64 -15.68 7.18 -11.05
N PRO A 65 -15.35 6.94 -9.77
CA PRO A 65 -15.04 5.60 -9.27
C PRO A 65 -16.19 4.60 -9.37
N THR A 66 -17.45 5.03 -9.47
CA THR A 66 -18.62 4.15 -9.58
C THR A 66 -18.73 3.50 -10.96
N GLU A 67 -18.09 4.07 -11.98
CA GLU A 67 -18.03 3.54 -13.34
C GLU A 67 -16.88 2.53 -13.53
N VAL A 68 -16.14 2.20 -12.46
CA VAL A 68 -15.03 1.25 -12.53
C VAL A 68 -15.55 -0.17 -12.69
N GLU A 69 -15.32 -0.73 -13.87
CA GLU A 69 -15.60 -2.13 -14.14
C GLU A 69 -14.46 -3.10 -13.77
N ARG A 70 -14.78 -4.39 -13.81
CA ARG A 70 -13.81 -5.49 -13.60
C ARG A 70 -12.58 -5.39 -14.51
N GLY A 71 -12.79 -5.09 -15.80
CA GLY A 71 -11.71 -5.02 -16.79
C GLY A 71 -10.65 -3.99 -16.41
N HIS A 72 -11.08 -2.81 -15.97
CA HIS A 72 -10.22 -1.74 -15.49
C HIS A 72 -9.32 -2.18 -14.32
N VAL A 73 -9.88 -2.94 -13.37
CA VAL A 73 -9.12 -3.45 -12.23
C VAL A 73 -8.12 -4.52 -12.66
N GLU A 74 -8.48 -5.40 -13.60
CA GLU A 74 -7.59 -6.43 -14.13
C GLU A 74 -6.41 -5.82 -14.91
N GLU A 75 -6.66 -4.80 -15.72
CA GLU A 75 -5.61 -4.05 -16.44
C GLU A 75 -4.68 -3.30 -15.49
N PHE A 76 -5.24 -2.57 -14.52
CA PHE A 76 -4.44 -1.92 -13.47
C PHE A 76 -3.57 -2.93 -12.71
N GLN A 77 -4.13 -4.10 -12.40
CA GLN A 77 -3.42 -5.16 -11.73
C GLN A 77 -2.27 -5.72 -12.59
N ALA A 78 -2.49 -5.94 -13.88
CA ALA A 78 -1.46 -6.39 -14.82
C ALA A 78 -0.34 -5.36 -14.97
N TRP A 79 -0.70 -4.08 -15.09
CA TRP A 79 0.24 -2.96 -15.13
C TRP A 79 1.08 -2.87 -13.85
N MET A 80 0.48 -3.00 -12.67
CA MET A 80 1.18 -2.98 -11.38
C MET A 80 2.17 -4.14 -11.23
N VAL A 81 1.79 -5.35 -11.70
CA VAL A 81 2.68 -6.51 -11.68
C VAL A 81 3.89 -6.27 -12.57
N THR A 82 3.67 -5.73 -13.77
CA THR A 82 4.71 -5.51 -14.79
C THR A 82 5.65 -4.36 -14.41
N THR A 83 5.14 -3.25 -13.88
CA THR A 83 5.93 -2.05 -13.59
C THR A 83 6.52 -2.02 -12.19
N ARG A 84 5.95 -2.79 -11.25
CA ARG A 84 6.40 -2.85 -9.85
C ARG A 84 6.70 -4.27 -9.43
N SER A 85 5.75 -4.95 -8.79
CA SER A 85 5.90 -6.32 -8.34
C SER A 85 4.53 -6.92 -8.03
N ALA A 86 4.44 -8.25 -8.05
CA ALA A 86 3.23 -8.96 -7.63
C ALA A 86 2.84 -8.66 -6.17
N SER A 87 3.81 -8.44 -5.29
CA SER A 87 3.57 -8.12 -3.87
C SER A 87 2.94 -6.72 -3.73
N THR A 88 3.46 -5.75 -4.47
CA THR A 88 2.88 -4.41 -4.52
C THR A 88 1.47 -4.44 -5.10
N ALA A 89 1.25 -5.16 -6.21
CA ALA A 89 -0.06 -5.33 -6.81
C ALA A 89 -1.06 -5.95 -5.82
N LEU A 90 -0.66 -6.98 -5.06
CA LEU A 90 -1.50 -7.62 -4.06
C LEU A 90 -1.89 -6.65 -2.94
N ASN A 91 -0.95 -5.84 -2.47
CA ASN A 91 -1.24 -4.82 -1.45
C ASN A 91 -2.29 -3.81 -1.97
N LYS A 92 -2.13 -3.35 -3.22
CA LYS A 92 -3.10 -2.44 -3.84
C LYS A 92 -4.46 -3.08 -4.04
N HIS A 93 -4.52 -4.31 -4.51
CA HIS A 93 -5.75 -5.07 -4.65
C HIS A 93 -6.53 -5.13 -3.33
N LYS A 94 -5.86 -5.36 -2.20
CA LYS A 94 -6.53 -5.36 -0.88
C LYS A 94 -7.09 -4.00 -0.49
N GLY A 95 -6.39 -2.91 -0.82
CA GLY A 95 -6.91 -1.55 -0.62
C GLY A 95 -8.14 -1.26 -1.48
N LEU A 96 -8.10 -1.64 -2.75
CA LEU A 96 -9.24 -1.52 -3.68
C LEU A 96 -10.43 -2.33 -3.19
N GLN A 97 -10.21 -3.56 -2.73
CA GLN A 97 -11.28 -4.41 -2.20
C GLN A 97 -12.06 -3.73 -1.05
N GLN A 98 -11.36 -3.03 -0.16
CA GLN A 98 -12.00 -2.32 0.95
C GLN A 98 -12.76 -1.08 0.48
N PHE A 99 -12.24 -0.37 -0.52
CA PHE A 99 -12.91 0.80 -1.09
C PHE A 99 -14.21 0.43 -1.80
N PHE A 100 -14.16 -0.54 -2.72
CA PHE A 100 -15.35 -0.97 -3.44
C PHE A 100 -16.35 -1.72 -2.56
N LYS A 101 -15.89 -2.35 -1.46
CA LYS A 101 -16.81 -2.85 -0.43
C LYS A 101 -17.54 -1.69 0.25
N TRP A 102 -16.84 -0.61 0.59
CA TRP A 102 -17.44 0.57 1.19
C TRP A 102 -18.46 1.25 0.25
N LEU A 103 -18.15 1.39 -1.04
CA LEU A 103 -19.11 1.93 -2.02
C LEU A 103 -20.41 1.10 -2.11
N VAL A 104 -20.31 -0.23 -1.99
CA VAL A 104 -21.49 -1.10 -1.92
C VAL A 104 -22.26 -0.91 -0.59
N GLU A 105 -21.55 -0.70 0.52
CA GLU A 105 -22.17 -0.43 1.83
C GLU A 105 -22.89 0.93 1.88
N GLU A 106 -22.42 1.92 1.13
CA GLU A 106 -23.06 3.25 0.99
C GLU A 106 -24.14 3.27 -0.11
N GLU A 107 -24.43 2.14 -0.75
CA GLU A 107 -25.43 1.98 -1.82
C GLU A 107 -25.09 2.75 -3.13
N ASP A 108 -23.85 3.25 -3.28
CA ASP A 108 -23.36 3.86 -4.52
C ASP A 108 -23.08 2.81 -5.62
N LEU A 109 -22.87 1.55 -5.22
CA LEU A 109 -22.73 0.41 -6.12
C LEU A 109 -23.63 -0.75 -5.67
N GLU A 110 -24.31 -1.38 -6.62
CA GLU A 110 -25.03 -2.64 -6.32
C GLU A 110 -24.05 -3.80 -6.08
N ARG A 111 -22.88 -3.76 -6.72
CA ARG A 111 -21.90 -4.85 -6.68
C ARG A 111 -20.47 -4.35 -6.89
N SER A 112 -19.53 -4.96 -6.16
CA SER A 112 -18.12 -4.63 -6.29
C SER A 112 -17.51 -5.17 -7.61
N PRO A 113 -16.74 -4.36 -8.36
CA PRO A 113 -16.00 -4.83 -9.53
C PRO A 113 -14.93 -5.87 -9.17
N LEU A 114 -14.53 -5.97 -7.90
CA LEU A 114 -13.54 -6.95 -7.42
C LEU A 114 -14.11 -8.32 -7.07
N ASP A 115 -15.43 -8.51 -7.03
CA ASP A 115 -16.07 -9.77 -6.59
C ASP A 115 -15.55 -11.04 -7.27
N ARG A 116 -15.10 -10.92 -8.53
CA ARG A 116 -14.60 -12.04 -9.34
C ARG A 116 -13.17 -11.84 -9.81
N VAL A 117 -12.49 -10.79 -9.36
CA VAL A 117 -11.10 -10.52 -9.71
C VAL A 117 -10.20 -11.38 -8.84
N LYS A 118 -9.34 -12.18 -9.48
CA LYS A 118 -8.37 -13.00 -8.74
C LYS A 118 -7.23 -12.14 -8.24
N GLN A 119 -6.86 -12.34 -6.98
CA GLN A 119 -5.69 -11.69 -6.39
C GLN A 119 -4.40 -12.02 -7.17
N PRO A 120 -3.44 -11.06 -7.26
CA PRO A 120 -2.13 -11.32 -7.82
C PRO A 120 -1.44 -12.47 -7.09
N LYS A 121 -0.88 -13.41 -7.86
CA LYS A 121 -0.08 -14.49 -7.28
C LYS A 121 1.30 -13.95 -6.94
N THR A 122 1.61 -13.93 -5.65
CA THR A 122 2.95 -13.61 -5.16
C THR A 122 3.74 -14.90 -4.99
N ALA A 123 4.92 -15.00 -5.61
CA ALA A 123 5.87 -16.04 -5.23
C ALA A 123 6.30 -15.81 -3.78
N GLN A 124 6.40 -16.90 -3.00
CA GLN A 124 7.04 -16.82 -1.69
C GLN A 124 8.53 -16.62 -1.90
N THR A 125 9.01 -15.40 -1.70
CA THR A 125 10.45 -15.15 -1.63
C THR A 125 10.93 -15.62 -0.26
N LEU A 126 11.80 -16.64 -0.24
CA LEU A 126 12.52 -17.00 0.97
C LEU A 126 13.46 -15.84 1.31
N ILE A 127 13.13 -15.12 2.38
CA ILE A 127 14.02 -14.09 2.90
C ILE A 127 15.21 -14.81 3.53
N PRO A 128 16.45 -14.55 3.08
CA PRO A 128 17.62 -15.19 3.66
C PRO A 128 17.71 -14.84 5.15
N ILE A 129 17.87 -15.86 5.97
CA ILE A 129 18.03 -15.71 7.42
C ILE A 129 19.49 -15.39 7.68
N LEU A 130 19.72 -14.33 8.44
CA LEU A 130 21.05 -13.97 8.95
C LEU A 130 21.51 -15.03 9.95
N GLY A 131 22.53 -15.80 9.57
CA GLY A 131 23.18 -16.76 10.47
C GLY A 131 24.22 -16.10 11.38
N ASP A 132 24.80 -16.90 12.28
CA ASP A 132 25.80 -16.43 13.25
C ASP A 132 27.05 -15.85 12.57
N ALA A 133 27.48 -16.43 11.46
CA ALA A 133 28.66 -15.97 10.72
C ALA A 133 28.44 -14.59 10.09
N GLU A 134 27.25 -14.32 9.56
CA GLU A 134 26.88 -13.02 8.97
C GLU A 134 26.68 -11.98 10.08
N THR A 135 26.06 -12.38 11.19
CA THR A 135 25.91 -11.52 12.38
C THR A 135 27.27 -11.11 12.94
N ALA A 136 28.22 -12.05 13.04
CA ALA A 136 29.58 -11.76 13.48
C ALA A 136 30.31 -10.79 12.54
N LYS A 137 30.09 -10.89 11.22
CA LYS A 137 30.62 -9.94 10.23
C LYS A 137 30.05 -8.54 10.41
N ILE A 138 28.75 -8.43 10.68
CA ILE A 138 28.09 -7.14 10.94
C ILE A 138 28.62 -6.52 12.24
N LEU A 139 28.66 -7.26 13.34
CA LEU A 139 29.22 -6.76 14.60
C LEU A 139 30.70 -6.36 14.45
N ALA A 140 31.45 -7.05 13.59
CA ALA A 140 32.83 -6.72 13.31
C ALA A 140 33.03 -5.37 12.59
N THR A 141 31.98 -4.73 12.06
CA THR A 141 32.09 -3.36 11.52
C THR A 141 32.04 -2.29 12.60
N CYS A 142 31.54 -2.61 13.80
CA CYS A 142 31.38 -1.69 14.93
C CYS A 142 32.56 -1.78 15.93
N LYS A 143 33.81 -1.84 15.44
CA LYS A 143 35.00 -2.17 16.27
C LYS A 143 35.69 -0.99 16.94
N ASP A 144 35.35 0.25 16.56
CA ASP A 144 35.98 1.41 17.21
C ASP A 144 35.36 1.66 18.60
N LYS A 145 36.12 2.35 19.46
CA LYS A 145 35.64 2.74 20.80
C LYS A 145 34.91 4.08 20.78
N GLY A 146 34.57 4.58 19.60
CA GLY A 146 33.78 5.79 19.43
C GLY A 146 32.34 5.54 19.86
N PHE A 147 31.68 6.62 20.27
CA PHE A 147 30.28 6.56 20.67
C PHE A 147 29.38 5.93 19.60
N LEU A 148 29.60 6.26 18.32
CA LEU A 148 28.80 5.74 17.21
C LEU A 148 28.92 4.22 17.06
N SER A 149 30.13 3.65 17.10
CA SER A 149 30.28 2.19 17.01
C SER A 149 29.71 1.47 18.22
N LEU A 150 29.90 2.01 19.44
CA LEU A 150 29.31 1.43 20.65
C LEU A 150 27.78 1.44 20.60
N ARG A 151 27.18 2.54 20.11
CA ARG A 151 25.73 2.67 19.91
C ARG A 151 25.24 1.67 18.87
N ASP A 152 25.88 1.62 17.71
CA ASP A 152 25.45 0.77 16.60
C ASP A 152 25.57 -0.72 16.98
N GLU A 153 26.65 -1.10 17.67
CA GLU A 153 26.81 -2.46 18.21
C GLU A 153 25.68 -2.80 19.20
N ALA A 154 25.35 -1.89 20.12
CA ALA A 154 24.25 -2.09 21.07
C ALA A 154 22.91 -2.27 20.36
N ILE A 155 22.60 -1.43 19.36
CA ILE A 155 21.38 -1.53 18.56
C ILE A 155 21.29 -2.88 17.84
N ILE A 156 22.37 -3.31 17.18
CA ILE A 156 22.42 -4.61 16.48
C ILE A 156 22.19 -5.76 17.47
N ARG A 157 22.81 -5.69 18.66
CA ARG A 157 22.63 -6.71 19.71
C ARG A 157 21.20 -6.73 20.25
N VAL A 158 20.54 -5.58 20.41
CA VAL A 158 19.13 -5.52 20.82
C VAL A 158 18.25 -6.21 19.78
N PHE A 159 18.42 -5.90 18.50
CA PHE A 159 17.68 -6.56 17.41
C PHE A 159 17.88 -8.08 17.45
N TYR A 160 19.12 -8.54 17.55
CA TYR A 160 19.45 -9.97 17.52
C TYR A 160 18.90 -10.73 18.73
N ASN A 161 19.01 -10.17 19.95
CA ASN A 161 18.64 -10.90 21.17
C ASN A 161 17.14 -10.88 21.49
N THR A 162 16.41 -9.86 21.02
CA THR A 162 15.01 -9.65 21.44
C THR A 162 14.00 -9.82 20.31
N GLY A 163 14.44 -9.72 19.04
CA GLY A 163 13.53 -9.80 17.89
C GLY A 163 12.54 -8.63 17.79
N VAL A 164 12.82 -7.51 18.48
CA VAL A 164 11.99 -6.30 18.46
C VAL A 164 11.92 -5.66 17.06
N ARG A 165 10.83 -4.96 16.80
CA ARG A 165 10.63 -4.21 15.55
C ARG A 165 11.46 -2.93 15.56
N LEU A 166 11.83 -2.47 14.36
CA LEU A 166 12.56 -1.20 14.16
C LEU A 166 11.89 -0.01 14.88
N SER A 167 10.57 0.09 14.80
CA SER A 167 9.81 1.17 15.44
C SER A 167 9.88 1.14 16.97
N GLU A 168 10.09 -0.05 17.56
CA GLU A 168 10.22 -0.21 19.01
C GLU A 168 11.62 0.25 19.46
N VAL A 169 12.68 -0.17 18.73
CA VAL A 169 14.06 0.29 19.01
C VAL A 169 14.22 1.79 18.81
N ALA A 170 13.61 2.35 17.77
CA ALA A 170 13.66 3.79 17.50
C ALA A 170 12.91 4.64 18.54
N GLY A 171 12.03 4.03 19.33
CA GLY A 171 11.25 4.69 20.38
C GLY A 171 11.85 4.55 21.80
N LEU A 172 13.03 3.94 21.93
CA LEU A 172 13.80 3.85 23.18
C LEU A 172 14.61 5.13 23.43
#